data_AF-A0A1G5DK99-F1
#
_entry.id   AF-A0A1G5DK99-F1
#
_cell.length_a   1.000
_cell.length_b   1.000
_cell.length_c   1.000
_cell.angle_alpha   90.00
_cell.angle_beta   90.00
_cell.angle_gamma   90.00
#
_symmetry.space_group_name_H-M   'P 1'
#
loop_
_entity.id
_entity.type
_entity.pdbx_description
1 polymer ?
#
loop_
_entity_poly.entity_id
_entity_poly.type
_entity_poly.pdbx_seq_one_letter_code
_entity_poly.pdbx_strand_id
1 'polypeptide(L)'
;MFCPKCGGKIKEDNKFCPLCGAELAGFLPKTAAEAEVKPAAPAQESAPAQESAPAQPAAPAPAQDKAPEQSAAPVQQPTQSAAPAQPAAPANQPTQSAAPVQPAAPANQPTQSAAPVQPAAPANQPTQPAAGSNSGSGKKGMGLIIGIVAAVVVIAAIVGAVIFFGNKDDDDDKRADKDKTEDVDDKDDDKDAEPTEEPVVEVTEAPTPEPTPEPTPAPAELIVKAYSANNFFSEGDSYNLTGTNVFVYEGTNTEGEPDYTARAEDGTVSIHDMEAGEYTVICERDGYYMQEQTVRLEEGDTEDLSFYMLAELADEKAAYVYLTWEGNQDLDLCLFNSKWKQYVTIASPKDGADEFLYGDNDAAIGFEMLYIPDITASVSRTVYVVDPKAIREGVESGMENDGLRIRVITSSGVIYDEIADDEKTSPLFIPFYIYGGEIRTDVGDRYMYDMSNYGWTKEYEKR
;
A
#
# COMPACT_ATOMS: atom_id res chain seq x y z
N MET A 1 -7.21 37.13 -9.69
CA MET A 1 -8.57 36.75 -10.13
C MET A 1 -8.97 35.38 -9.56
N PHE A 2 -10.15 34.86 -9.92
CA PHE A 2 -10.55 33.47 -9.69
C PHE A 2 -10.70 32.74 -11.03
N CYS A 3 -10.52 31.43 -11.07
CA CYS A 3 -10.68 30.65 -12.29
C CYS A 3 -12.18 30.49 -12.62
N PRO A 4 -12.65 30.90 -13.82
CA PRO A 4 -14.05 30.78 -14.20
C PRO A 4 -14.52 29.33 -14.46
N LYS A 5 -13.62 28.34 -14.37
CA LYS A 5 -13.94 26.91 -14.55
C LYS A 5 -14.03 26.11 -13.26
N CYS A 6 -13.19 26.41 -12.26
CA CYS A 6 -13.17 25.66 -10.98
C CYS A 6 -13.40 26.54 -9.73
N GLY A 7 -13.54 27.87 -9.87
CA GLY A 7 -13.67 28.78 -8.73
C GLY A 7 -12.37 29.08 -7.97
N GLY A 8 -11.34 28.24 -8.09
CA GLY A 8 -10.06 28.38 -7.39
C GLY A 8 -9.33 29.71 -7.65
N LYS A 9 -8.62 30.20 -6.63
CA LYS A 9 -7.91 31.50 -6.64
C LYS A 9 -6.63 31.45 -7.48
N ILE A 10 -6.42 32.43 -8.36
CA ILE A 10 -5.31 32.43 -9.32
C ILE A 10 -4.71 33.84 -9.56
N LYS A 11 -3.42 33.86 -9.94
CA LYS A 11 -2.76 35.06 -10.46
C LYS A 11 -3.30 35.41 -11.86
N GLU A 12 -3.10 36.64 -12.30
CA GLU A 12 -3.76 37.21 -13.50
C GLU A 12 -2.88 37.13 -14.76
N ASP A 13 -1.61 36.80 -14.58
CA ASP A 13 -0.61 36.47 -15.60
C ASP A 13 -0.59 34.96 -15.95
N ASN A 14 -1.27 34.12 -15.17
CA ASN A 14 -1.40 32.69 -15.41
C ASN A 14 -2.05 32.41 -16.77
N LYS A 15 -1.35 31.70 -17.66
CA LYS A 15 -1.89 31.24 -18.96
C LYS A 15 -2.87 30.07 -18.80
N PHE A 16 -2.62 29.23 -17.79
CA PHE A 16 -3.47 28.11 -17.40
C PHE A 16 -3.72 28.17 -15.89
N CYS A 17 -4.88 27.72 -15.44
CA CYS A 17 -5.18 27.60 -14.02
C CYS A 17 -4.39 26.42 -13.41
N PRO A 18 -3.45 26.63 -12.48
CA PRO A 18 -2.67 25.55 -11.87
C PRO A 18 -3.57 24.53 -11.15
N LEU A 19 -4.69 24.99 -10.59
CA LEU A 19 -5.63 24.15 -9.82
C LEU A 19 -6.56 23.25 -10.67
N CYS A 20 -6.61 23.40 -12.01
CA CYS A 20 -7.51 22.57 -12.84
C CYS A 20 -7.13 22.45 -14.34
N GLY A 21 -5.96 22.94 -14.76
CA GLY A 21 -5.48 22.89 -16.14
C GLY A 21 -6.29 23.72 -17.16
N ALA A 22 -7.22 24.58 -16.73
CA ALA A 22 -8.03 25.39 -17.64
C ALA A 22 -7.22 26.51 -18.29
N GLU A 23 -7.23 26.62 -19.62
CA GLU A 23 -6.65 27.77 -20.33
C GLU A 23 -7.42 29.06 -20.00
N LEU A 24 -6.68 30.12 -19.67
CA LEU A 24 -7.21 31.39 -19.19
C LEU A 24 -7.20 32.50 -20.27
N ALA A 25 -6.59 32.23 -21.43
CA ALA A 25 -6.42 33.20 -22.52
C ALA A 25 -7.75 33.78 -23.07
N GLY A 26 -8.87 33.05 -22.94
CA GLY A 26 -10.21 33.52 -23.31
C GLY A 26 -10.93 34.34 -22.23
N PHE A 27 -10.36 34.48 -21.04
CA PHE A 27 -11.02 35.07 -19.86
C PHE A 27 -10.29 36.27 -19.26
N LEU A 28 -9.05 36.54 -19.68
CA LEU A 28 -8.35 37.78 -19.33
C LEU A 28 -8.97 38.96 -20.11
N PRO A 29 -9.20 40.12 -19.48
CA PRO A 29 -9.68 41.30 -20.19
C PRO A 29 -8.62 41.73 -21.21
N LYS A 30 -8.95 41.66 -22.51
CA LYS A 30 -8.03 42.01 -23.60
C LYS A 30 -7.70 43.50 -23.57
N THR A 31 -6.59 43.85 -22.92
CA THR A 31 -6.08 45.22 -22.86
C THR A 31 -5.88 45.78 -24.27
N ALA A 32 -6.33 47.01 -24.51
CA ALA A 32 -6.51 47.51 -25.85
C ALA A 32 -5.19 47.81 -26.59
N ALA A 33 -4.85 46.98 -27.57
CA ALA A 33 -3.92 47.28 -28.65
C ALA A 33 -4.45 46.69 -29.97
N GLU A 34 -4.23 47.45 -31.04
CA GLU A 34 -4.48 47.14 -32.46
C GLU A 34 -5.88 46.67 -32.87
N ALA A 35 -6.54 47.50 -33.67
CA ALA A 35 -7.76 47.20 -34.40
C ALA A 35 -7.45 47.07 -35.90
N GLU A 36 -8.04 46.08 -36.57
CA GLU A 36 -8.18 46.08 -38.03
C GLU A 36 -9.63 45.69 -38.42
N VAL A 37 -10.06 46.06 -39.62
CA VAL A 37 -11.48 46.33 -39.92
C VAL A 37 -11.90 45.75 -41.28
N LYS A 38 -12.90 44.84 -41.30
CA LYS A 38 -13.83 44.60 -42.44
C LYS A 38 -14.89 43.51 -42.14
N PRO A 39 -16.01 43.45 -42.89
CA PRO A 39 -17.08 44.45 -42.97
C PRO A 39 -18.48 43.85 -42.61
N ALA A 40 -19.50 44.70 -42.48
CA ALA A 40 -20.87 44.27 -42.16
C ALA A 40 -21.87 44.50 -43.32
N ALA A 41 -22.91 43.67 -43.40
CA ALA A 41 -24.16 43.91 -44.15
C ALA A 41 -25.24 42.88 -43.76
N PRO A 42 -26.55 43.19 -43.85
CA PRO A 42 -27.22 44.47 -43.58
C PRO A 42 -28.31 44.32 -42.49
N ALA A 43 -29.08 45.38 -42.20
CA ALA A 43 -30.08 45.41 -41.12
C ALA A 43 -31.51 45.72 -41.59
N GLN A 44 -32.49 45.23 -40.84
CA GLN A 44 -33.93 45.59 -40.82
C GLN A 44 -34.49 45.18 -39.43
N GLU A 45 -35.55 45.74 -38.86
CA GLU A 45 -36.19 47.07 -38.95
C GLU A 45 -37.04 47.25 -37.66
N SER A 46 -37.53 48.45 -37.32
CA SER A 46 -37.90 48.79 -35.93
C SER A 46 -39.36 49.19 -35.68
N ALA A 47 -39.82 48.93 -34.44
CA ALA A 47 -40.94 49.59 -33.73
C ALA A 47 -42.38 49.26 -34.19
N PRO A 48 -43.45 49.56 -33.39
CA PRO A 48 -43.49 50.30 -32.11
C PRO A 48 -44.09 49.52 -30.91
N ALA A 49 -44.24 50.20 -29.77
CA ALA A 49 -44.80 49.68 -28.52
C ALA A 49 -45.79 50.67 -27.88
N GLN A 50 -46.85 50.15 -27.21
CA GLN A 50 -47.77 50.78 -26.24
C GLN A 50 -48.75 49.67 -25.76
N GLU A 51 -49.47 49.72 -24.62
CA GLU A 51 -49.26 50.36 -23.30
C GLU A 51 -50.30 49.81 -22.29
N SER A 52 -49.98 49.78 -20.98
CA SER A 52 -50.90 49.72 -19.83
C SER A 52 -51.74 48.44 -19.56
N ALA A 53 -52.06 48.23 -18.27
CA ALA A 53 -52.95 47.17 -17.75
C ALA A 53 -54.25 47.78 -17.18
N PRO A 54 -55.20 46.98 -16.66
CA PRO A 54 -55.37 47.07 -15.19
C PRO A 54 -55.84 45.79 -14.43
N ALA A 55 -55.39 45.72 -13.18
CA ALA A 55 -56.10 45.32 -11.94
C ALA A 55 -56.72 43.91 -11.74
N GLN A 56 -56.46 43.42 -10.53
CA GLN A 56 -57.00 42.23 -9.84
C GLN A 56 -58.34 42.55 -9.11
N PRO A 57 -59.16 41.55 -8.73
CA PRO A 57 -59.30 41.16 -7.31
C PRO A 57 -59.28 39.63 -7.11
N ALA A 58 -58.53 39.05 -6.16
CA ALA A 58 -58.65 39.09 -4.68
C ALA A 58 -59.60 37.99 -4.13
N ALA A 59 -59.18 37.34 -3.03
CA ALA A 59 -59.73 36.06 -2.54
C ALA A 59 -61.01 36.20 -1.68
N PRO A 60 -61.58 35.09 -1.19
CA PRO A 60 -61.37 34.81 0.25
C PRO A 60 -61.20 33.32 0.63
N ALA A 61 -60.62 33.09 1.82
CA ALA A 61 -60.88 31.94 2.68
C ALA A 61 -61.73 32.42 3.89
N PRO A 62 -62.59 31.57 4.49
CA PRO A 62 -62.19 30.74 5.64
C PRO A 62 -62.89 29.35 5.60
N ALA A 63 -62.93 28.46 6.61
CA ALA A 63 -62.55 28.49 8.04
C ALA A 63 -62.10 27.08 8.53
N GLN A 64 -61.72 26.97 9.80
CA GLN A 64 -61.43 25.69 10.48
C GLN A 64 -62.71 24.96 10.93
N ASP A 65 -62.64 23.65 11.16
CA ASP A 65 -63.33 23.05 12.32
C ASP A 65 -62.64 21.75 12.85
N LYS A 66 -63.15 21.23 13.97
CA LYS A 66 -62.48 20.38 14.99
C LYS A 66 -62.13 18.93 14.62
N ALA A 67 -61.21 18.37 15.40
CA ALA A 67 -61.05 16.92 15.64
C ALA A 67 -62.12 16.36 16.61
N PRO A 68 -62.25 15.03 16.69
CA PRO A 68 -62.09 14.40 18.01
C PRO A 68 -61.30 13.07 18.01
N GLU A 69 -60.78 12.74 19.21
CA GLU A 69 -60.64 11.41 19.84
C GLU A 69 -60.26 10.18 18.97
N GLN A 70 -59.05 9.62 19.13
CA GLN A 70 -58.64 8.69 20.20
C GLN A 70 -59.06 7.22 19.93
N SER A 71 -58.06 6.37 19.73
CA SER A 71 -58.11 4.95 20.13
C SER A 71 -56.78 4.57 20.77
N ALA A 72 -56.80 3.68 21.76
CA ALA A 72 -55.66 3.38 22.62
C ALA A 72 -54.86 2.16 22.14
N ALA A 73 -53.62 2.05 22.63
CA ALA A 73 -52.84 0.82 22.53
C ALA A 73 -53.43 -0.28 23.43
N PRO A 74 -52.98 -1.53 23.24
CA PRO A 74 -52.64 -2.38 24.38
C PRO A 74 -51.12 -2.48 24.53
N VAL A 75 -50.63 -2.21 25.74
CA VAL A 75 -49.26 -2.51 26.18
C VAL A 75 -49.16 -4.02 26.44
N GLN A 76 -48.02 -4.62 26.11
CA GLN A 76 -47.50 -5.78 26.83
C GLN A 76 -46.06 -5.52 27.27
N GLN A 77 -45.82 -5.68 28.58
CA GLN A 77 -44.50 -5.66 29.21
C GLN A 77 -43.99 -7.10 29.43
N PRO A 78 -42.71 -7.31 29.78
CA PRO A 78 -42.03 -8.58 29.52
C PRO A 78 -42.36 -9.70 30.51
N THR A 79 -42.23 -10.93 30.04
CA THR A 79 -42.14 -12.15 30.87
C THR A 79 -40.73 -12.72 30.81
N GLN A 80 -40.09 -12.86 31.97
CA GLN A 80 -38.75 -13.42 32.13
C GLN A 80 -38.81 -14.91 32.51
N SER A 81 -37.74 -15.66 32.20
CA SER A 81 -37.41 -17.00 32.73
C SER A 81 -38.29 -18.20 32.32
N ALA A 82 -37.79 -19.01 31.38
CA ALA A 82 -37.78 -20.48 31.49
C ALA A 82 -36.81 -21.15 30.49
N ALA A 83 -35.64 -21.57 30.98
CA ALA A 83 -34.95 -22.78 30.50
C ALA A 83 -35.38 -23.96 31.43
N PRO A 84 -35.18 -25.26 31.11
CA PRO A 84 -34.27 -25.82 30.11
C PRO A 84 -34.81 -26.98 29.23
N ALA A 85 -34.03 -27.38 28.21
CA ALA A 85 -33.94 -28.76 27.74
C ALA A 85 -32.65 -28.99 26.92
N GLN A 86 -31.85 -30.00 27.28
CA GLN A 86 -30.59 -30.37 26.62
C GLN A 86 -30.76 -31.72 25.89
N PRO A 87 -30.44 -31.82 24.58
CA PRO A 87 -30.17 -33.11 23.94
C PRO A 87 -28.82 -33.67 24.40
N ALA A 88 -28.78 -34.95 24.77
CA ALA A 88 -27.57 -35.59 25.30
C ALA A 88 -26.61 -36.06 24.19
N ALA A 89 -25.30 -36.08 24.49
CA ALA A 89 -24.28 -36.64 23.62
C ALA A 89 -24.21 -38.18 23.71
N PRO A 90 -23.92 -38.89 22.61
CA PRO A 90 -23.37 -40.25 22.64
C PRO A 90 -21.88 -40.21 22.98
N ALA A 91 -21.39 -41.21 23.71
CA ALA A 91 -19.97 -41.37 24.03
C ALA A 91 -19.28 -42.44 23.16
N ASN A 92 -17.95 -42.45 23.19
CA ASN A 92 -17.09 -43.52 22.66
C ASN A 92 -17.41 -44.89 23.35
N GLN A 93 -17.00 -46.07 22.89
CA GLN A 93 -15.83 -46.44 22.07
C GLN A 93 -16.08 -47.78 21.28
N PRO A 94 -15.12 -48.69 20.94
CA PRO A 94 -14.95 -49.12 19.54
C PRO A 94 -15.35 -50.58 19.21
N THR A 95 -15.49 -50.88 17.91
CA THR A 95 -15.42 -52.24 17.34
C THR A 95 -14.64 -52.26 16.02
N GLN A 96 -13.86 -53.31 15.79
CA GLN A 96 -12.97 -53.47 14.63
C GLN A 96 -13.65 -54.12 13.40
N SER A 97 -12.93 -54.07 12.27
CA SER A 97 -13.00 -54.98 11.10
C SER A 97 -13.99 -54.66 9.97
N ALA A 98 -13.49 -53.98 8.92
CA ALA A 98 -13.23 -54.60 7.60
C ALA A 98 -12.55 -53.59 6.64
N ALA A 99 -11.63 -54.05 5.79
CA ALA A 99 -10.99 -53.21 4.78
C ALA A 99 -11.75 -53.25 3.43
N PRO A 100 -11.97 -52.11 2.74
CA PRO A 100 -12.46 -52.09 1.37
C PRO A 100 -11.42 -52.61 0.37
N VAL A 101 -11.84 -53.42 -0.59
CA VAL A 101 -10.95 -53.96 -1.65
C VAL A 101 -10.93 -53.02 -2.86
N GLN A 102 -9.72 -52.75 -3.37
CA GLN A 102 -9.46 -51.92 -4.54
C GLN A 102 -9.93 -52.59 -5.85
N PRO A 103 -10.72 -51.93 -6.71
CA PRO A 103 -11.05 -52.44 -8.05
C PRO A 103 -9.82 -52.49 -8.97
N ALA A 104 -9.61 -53.61 -9.66
CA ALA A 104 -8.46 -53.82 -10.54
C ALA A 104 -8.68 -53.30 -11.97
N ALA A 105 -7.61 -52.82 -12.61
CA ALA A 105 -7.62 -52.37 -14.01
C ALA A 105 -7.59 -53.56 -15.00
N PRO A 106 -8.32 -53.52 -16.13
CA PRO A 106 -8.20 -54.52 -17.19
C PRO A 106 -7.00 -54.22 -18.11
N ALA A 107 -6.06 -55.16 -18.21
CA ALA A 107 -5.05 -55.17 -19.26
C ALA A 107 -5.40 -56.27 -20.29
N ASN A 108 -5.29 -55.96 -21.59
CA ASN A 108 -5.36 -56.96 -22.66
C ASN A 108 -4.62 -56.49 -23.92
N GLN A 109 -3.91 -57.42 -24.58
CA GLN A 109 -3.03 -57.16 -25.72
C GLN A 109 -2.81 -58.50 -26.50
N PRO A 110 -2.14 -58.50 -27.67
CA PRO A 110 -2.65 -58.14 -28.99
C PRO A 110 -2.85 -59.35 -29.94
N THR A 111 -3.43 -59.13 -31.12
CA THR A 111 -3.09 -59.93 -32.33
C THR A 111 -3.42 -59.18 -33.63
N GLN A 112 -2.91 -59.66 -34.77
CA GLN A 112 -2.82 -58.93 -36.05
C GLN A 112 -3.85 -59.41 -37.10
N SER A 113 -4.27 -58.54 -38.04
CA SER A 113 -3.94 -58.70 -39.49
C SER A 113 -4.70 -57.76 -40.45
N ALA A 114 -4.04 -57.45 -41.57
CA ALA A 114 -4.55 -57.00 -42.89
C ALA A 114 -5.20 -55.59 -43.05
N ALA A 115 -4.72 -54.86 -44.06
CA ALA A 115 -5.35 -53.70 -44.70
C ALA A 115 -6.03 -54.13 -46.03
N PRO A 116 -6.71 -53.25 -46.81
CA PRO A 116 -5.96 -52.47 -47.81
C PRO A 116 -6.58 -51.13 -48.32
N VAL A 117 -5.79 -50.41 -49.15
CA VAL A 117 -6.11 -49.31 -50.10
C VAL A 117 -6.48 -47.91 -49.53
N GLN A 118 -5.84 -46.89 -50.10
CA GLN A 118 -6.07 -45.46 -49.92
C GLN A 118 -6.21 -44.79 -51.32
N PRO A 119 -7.20 -43.90 -51.57
CA PRO A 119 -7.25 -43.06 -52.78
C PRO A 119 -6.30 -41.85 -52.70
N ALA A 120 -5.81 -41.37 -53.85
CA ALA A 120 -4.86 -40.26 -53.94
C ALA A 120 -5.43 -39.00 -54.61
N ALA A 121 -4.91 -37.82 -54.22
CA ALA A 121 -5.08 -36.54 -54.90
C ALA A 121 -3.79 -35.69 -54.76
N PRO A 122 -3.50 -34.73 -55.67
CA PRO A 122 -2.12 -34.42 -56.04
C PRO A 122 -1.53 -33.11 -55.48
N ALA A 123 -0.21 -32.96 -55.68
CA ALA A 123 0.61 -31.83 -55.22
C ALA A 123 0.62 -30.62 -56.17
N ASN A 124 1.14 -29.48 -55.68
CA ASN A 124 1.85 -28.50 -56.50
C ASN A 124 2.79 -27.61 -55.65
N GLN A 125 4.08 -27.57 -56.02
CA GLN A 125 5.09 -26.57 -55.65
C GLN A 125 6.17 -26.60 -56.75
N PRO A 126 6.76 -25.45 -57.15
CA PRO A 126 7.99 -24.93 -56.51
C PRO A 126 7.90 -23.37 -56.39
N THR A 127 8.91 -22.50 -56.19
CA THR A 127 10.39 -22.45 -56.00
C THR A 127 10.65 -21.07 -55.29
N GLN A 128 11.80 -20.54 -54.82
CA GLN A 128 13.22 -20.85 -54.48
C GLN A 128 13.71 -19.56 -53.72
N PRO A 129 14.96 -19.40 -53.21
CA PRO A 129 15.98 -20.32 -52.69
C PRO A 129 16.25 -20.09 -51.17
N ALA A 130 17.21 -20.82 -50.60
CA ALA A 130 17.75 -20.57 -49.25
C ALA A 130 19.27 -20.29 -49.28
N ALA A 131 19.79 -19.58 -48.27
CA ALA A 131 21.14 -19.73 -47.69
C ALA A 131 21.30 -18.82 -46.46
N GLY A 132 21.87 -19.31 -45.35
CA GLY A 132 22.11 -18.48 -44.16
C GLY A 132 22.23 -19.23 -42.83
N SER A 133 23.01 -20.31 -42.76
CA SER A 133 23.27 -21.02 -41.50
C SER A 133 24.24 -20.24 -40.61
N ASN A 134 23.93 -20.13 -39.31
CA ASN A 134 24.92 -20.43 -38.27
C ASN A 134 24.27 -20.81 -36.93
N SER A 135 24.86 -21.80 -36.27
CA SER A 135 24.47 -22.29 -34.95
C SER A 135 25.08 -21.44 -33.84
N GLY A 136 24.30 -21.08 -32.82
CA GLY A 136 24.79 -20.39 -31.62
C GLY A 136 23.92 -20.69 -30.41
N SER A 137 24.37 -21.58 -29.54
CA SER A 137 23.76 -21.83 -28.22
C SER A 137 24.17 -20.74 -27.24
N GLY A 138 23.21 -19.92 -26.79
CA GLY A 138 23.42 -18.86 -25.79
C GLY A 138 22.48 -19.02 -24.58
N LYS A 139 22.95 -18.60 -23.40
CA LYS A 139 22.24 -18.73 -22.11
C LYS A 139 21.52 -17.42 -21.72
N LYS A 140 20.66 -17.47 -20.70
CA LYS A 140 19.89 -16.33 -20.14
C LYS A 140 20.77 -15.10 -19.82
N GLY A 141 20.20 -13.91 -19.97
CA GLY A 141 20.36 -12.77 -19.04
C GLY A 141 18.99 -12.52 -18.38
N MET A 142 18.82 -12.27 -17.08
CA MET A 142 19.76 -11.83 -16.02
C MET A 142 20.24 -10.39 -16.21
N GLY A 143 19.41 -9.42 -15.82
CA GLY A 143 19.73 -7.99 -15.92
C GLY A 143 18.89 -7.04 -15.05
N LEU A 144 17.86 -7.52 -14.34
CA LEU A 144 16.94 -6.69 -13.56
C LEU A 144 17.43 -6.38 -12.13
N ILE A 145 18.15 -7.32 -11.51
CA ILE A 145 18.54 -7.29 -10.08
C ILE A 145 19.42 -6.07 -9.73
N ILE A 146 20.31 -5.66 -10.64
CA ILE A 146 21.32 -4.62 -10.37
C ILE A 146 20.68 -3.24 -10.09
N GLY A 147 19.48 -2.97 -10.62
CA GLY A 147 18.75 -1.73 -10.33
C GLY A 147 18.15 -1.70 -8.92
N ILE A 148 17.68 -2.85 -8.42
CA ILE A 148 17.01 -2.97 -7.12
C ILE A 148 18.05 -2.89 -5.98
N VAL A 149 19.14 -3.66 -6.08
CA VAL A 149 20.24 -3.66 -5.09
C VAL A 149 20.81 -2.24 -4.89
N ALA A 150 20.93 -1.45 -5.96
CA ALA A 150 21.41 -0.08 -5.88
C ALA A 150 20.46 0.87 -5.10
N ALA A 151 19.16 0.58 -5.08
CA ALA A 151 18.18 1.33 -4.27
C ALA A 151 18.18 0.84 -2.81
N VAL A 152 18.20 -0.47 -2.58
CA VAL A 152 18.23 -1.09 -1.24
C VAL A 152 19.45 -0.63 -0.44
N VAL A 153 20.64 -0.58 -1.06
CA VAL A 153 21.87 -0.07 -0.42
C VAL A 153 21.76 1.40 0.00
N VAL A 154 21.00 2.22 -0.74
CA VAL A 154 20.74 3.63 -0.35
C VAL A 154 19.76 3.70 0.82
N ILE A 155 18.73 2.87 0.84
CA ILE A 155 17.76 2.79 1.95
C ILE A 155 18.47 2.36 3.24
N ALA A 156 19.24 1.27 3.20
CA ALA A 156 20.00 0.78 4.36
C ALA A 156 21.02 1.83 4.89
N ALA A 157 21.66 2.59 3.99
CA ALA A 157 22.56 3.66 4.37
C ALA A 157 21.86 4.87 5.03
N ILE A 158 20.61 5.16 4.64
CA ILE A 158 19.80 6.23 5.25
C ILE A 158 19.28 5.79 6.62
N VAL A 159 18.68 4.61 6.73
CA VAL A 159 18.17 4.05 8.00
C VAL A 159 19.30 3.90 9.02
N GLY A 160 20.44 3.32 8.61
CA GLY A 160 21.63 3.21 9.46
C GLY A 160 22.19 4.56 9.91
N ALA A 161 22.08 5.61 9.08
CA ALA A 161 22.48 6.96 9.48
C ALA A 161 21.50 7.57 10.50
N VAL A 162 20.19 7.41 10.33
CA VAL A 162 19.18 7.89 11.29
C VAL A 162 19.39 7.24 12.66
N ILE A 163 19.56 5.92 12.71
CA ILE A 163 19.79 5.18 13.97
C ILE A 163 21.13 5.60 14.62
N PHE A 164 22.22 5.71 13.84
CA PHE A 164 23.55 6.02 14.38
C PHE A 164 23.73 7.49 14.83
N PHE A 165 22.97 8.43 14.25
CA PHE A 165 23.01 9.84 14.64
C PHE A 165 21.89 10.26 15.59
N GLY A 166 20.78 9.52 15.68
CA GLY A 166 19.66 9.80 16.58
C GLY A 166 19.99 9.64 18.08
N ASN A 167 20.77 8.62 18.45
CA ASN A 167 21.12 8.37 19.86
C ASN A 167 22.24 9.31 20.37
N LYS A 168 21.87 10.55 20.69
CA LYS A 168 22.61 11.47 21.58
C LYS A 168 21.64 12.24 22.47
N ASP A 169 21.36 11.66 23.64
CA ASP A 169 20.80 12.42 24.76
C ASP A 169 21.93 13.14 25.53
N ASP A 170 21.72 14.42 25.84
CA ASP A 170 22.67 15.28 26.54
C ASP A 170 22.53 15.16 28.07
N ASP A 171 23.38 14.36 28.71
CA ASP A 171 23.39 14.15 30.17
C ASP A 171 24.46 15.01 30.87
N ASP A 172 24.31 16.34 30.82
CA ASP A 172 25.31 17.32 31.32
C ASP A 172 24.77 18.24 32.43
N ASP A 173 24.61 17.72 33.66
CA ASP A 173 24.25 18.55 34.82
C ASP A 173 24.77 18.06 36.19
N LYS A 174 26.03 18.42 36.54
CA LYS A 174 26.29 19.32 37.71
C LYS A 174 27.77 19.65 37.98
N ARG A 175 27.98 20.93 38.29
CA ARG A 175 29.21 21.51 38.85
C ARG A 175 29.66 20.86 40.17
N ALA A 176 30.98 20.75 40.36
CA ALA A 176 31.62 21.05 41.64
C ALA A 176 33.02 21.68 41.43
N ASP A 177 33.24 22.86 42.00
CA ASP A 177 34.50 23.60 41.96
C ASP A 177 35.49 23.09 43.03
N LYS A 178 36.74 22.84 42.64
CA LYS A 178 37.92 23.18 43.46
C LYS A 178 39.24 23.17 42.70
N ASP A 179 39.75 24.37 42.42
CA ASP A 179 41.19 24.61 42.33
C ASP A 179 41.86 24.35 43.69
N LYS A 180 42.90 23.51 43.71
CA LYS A 180 44.13 23.90 44.40
C LYS A 180 45.38 23.20 43.86
N THR A 181 46.29 24.01 43.32
CA THR A 181 47.70 23.67 43.07
C THR A 181 48.55 23.71 44.34
N GLU A 182 49.48 22.76 44.52
CA GLU A 182 50.78 22.92 45.21
C GLU A 182 51.82 21.93 44.61
N ASP A 183 52.81 22.43 43.87
CA ASP A 183 54.02 21.71 43.43
C ASP A 183 55.17 21.97 44.43
N VAL A 184 55.79 20.92 45.00
CA VAL A 184 57.11 21.02 45.71
C VAL A 184 57.93 19.72 45.59
N ASP A 185 59.02 19.81 44.81
CA ASP A 185 60.38 19.25 44.95
C ASP A 185 60.70 17.77 45.36
N ASP A 186 61.54 17.17 44.49
CA ASP A 186 62.81 16.45 44.74
C ASP A 186 62.93 14.99 45.27
N LYS A 187 63.58 14.20 44.39
CA LYS A 187 64.76 13.32 44.57
C LYS A 187 64.69 11.96 45.31
N ASP A 188 65.32 10.99 44.64
CA ASP A 188 66.40 10.10 45.09
C ASP A 188 66.48 9.74 46.59
N ASP A 189 66.47 8.45 46.93
CA ASP A 189 67.69 7.62 46.87
C ASP A 189 67.38 6.12 47.14
N ASP A 190 68.31 5.23 46.79
CA ASP A 190 68.24 3.79 47.12
C ASP A 190 68.39 3.55 48.63
N LYS A 191 67.67 2.56 49.21
CA LYS A 191 68.17 1.67 50.29
C LYS A 191 67.17 0.58 50.71
N ASP A 192 67.43 -0.62 50.19
CA ASP A 192 67.61 -1.89 50.92
C ASP A 192 67.16 -1.94 52.41
N ALA A 193 66.20 -2.82 52.70
CA ALA A 193 65.82 -3.26 54.04
C ALA A 193 65.28 -4.71 53.99
N GLU A 194 65.67 -5.55 54.96
CA GLU A 194 65.37 -6.98 54.97
C GLU A 194 63.86 -7.30 55.08
N PRO A 195 63.36 -8.36 54.41
CA PRO A 195 62.02 -8.86 54.62
C PRO A 195 61.90 -9.46 56.03
N THR A 196 60.97 -8.95 56.83
CA THR A 196 60.57 -9.59 58.09
C THR A 196 59.55 -10.69 57.80
N GLU A 197 59.84 -11.94 58.17
CA GLU A 197 58.91 -13.05 57.98
C GLU A 197 57.69 -12.92 58.91
N GLU A 198 56.53 -12.56 58.35
CA GLU A 198 55.24 -12.77 59.01
C GLU A 198 54.71 -14.19 58.74
N PRO A 199 54.02 -14.83 59.71
CA PRO A 199 53.63 -16.23 59.59
C PRO A 199 52.52 -16.43 58.55
N VAL A 200 52.76 -17.30 57.57
CA VAL A 200 51.77 -17.72 56.58
C VAL A 200 50.58 -18.38 57.28
N VAL A 201 49.45 -17.66 57.33
CA VAL A 201 48.15 -18.23 57.68
C VAL A 201 47.58 -18.84 56.40
N GLU A 202 47.45 -20.17 56.36
CA GLU A 202 46.89 -20.90 55.23
C GLU A 202 45.36 -20.65 55.15
N VAL A 203 44.99 -19.54 54.50
CA VAL A 203 43.60 -19.21 54.20
C VAL A 203 43.08 -20.23 53.20
N THR A 204 42.33 -21.21 53.69
CA THR A 204 41.63 -22.16 52.83
C THR A 204 40.52 -21.41 52.09
N GLU A 205 40.75 -21.10 50.81
CA GLU A 205 39.74 -20.43 49.99
C GLU A 205 38.47 -21.29 49.95
N ALA A 206 37.33 -20.68 50.32
CA ALA A 206 36.03 -21.31 50.13
C ALA A 206 35.80 -21.49 48.63
N PRO A 207 35.29 -22.64 48.16
CA PRO A 207 35.09 -22.86 46.73
C PRO A 207 34.15 -21.79 46.19
N THR A 208 34.61 -21.06 45.18
CA THR A 208 33.79 -20.12 44.41
C THR A 208 32.51 -20.84 43.99
N PRO A 209 31.31 -20.27 44.23
CA PRO A 209 30.08 -20.90 43.79
C PRO A 209 30.14 -21.07 42.27
N GLU A 210 29.84 -22.29 41.82
CA GLU A 210 29.73 -22.61 40.40
C GLU A 210 28.72 -21.65 39.77
N PRO A 211 29.03 -21.01 38.62
CA PRO A 211 28.16 -20.00 38.05
C PRO A 211 26.77 -20.59 37.81
N THR A 212 25.75 -19.94 38.38
CA THR A 212 24.36 -20.34 38.13
C THR A 212 24.14 -20.23 36.63
N PRO A 213 23.64 -21.27 35.95
CA PRO A 213 23.44 -21.23 34.51
C PRO A 213 22.52 -20.06 34.16
N GLU A 214 23.00 -19.22 33.25
CA GLU A 214 22.24 -18.12 32.68
C GLU A 214 20.97 -18.69 32.01
N PRO A 215 19.79 -18.06 32.16
CA PRO A 215 18.56 -18.59 31.58
C PRO A 215 18.74 -18.73 30.07
N THR A 216 18.41 -19.91 29.54
CA THR A 216 18.36 -20.13 28.09
C THR A 216 17.24 -19.27 27.52
N PRO A 217 17.50 -18.40 26.53
CA PRO A 217 16.48 -17.52 25.98
C PRO A 217 15.33 -18.33 25.37
N ALA A 218 14.10 -17.83 25.50
CA ALA A 218 12.95 -18.43 24.85
C ALA A 218 13.01 -18.23 23.32
N PRO A 219 12.78 -19.30 22.51
CA PRO A 219 12.74 -19.18 21.06
C PRO A 219 11.52 -18.38 20.58
N ALA A 220 11.71 -17.61 19.51
CA ALA A 220 10.63 -16.92 18.81
C ALA A 220 10.02 -17.80 17.69
N GLU A 221 8.82 -17.42 17.24
CA GLU A 221 8.18 -17.91 16.02
C GLU A 221 7.90 -16.75 15.04
N LEU A 222 8.12 -17.00 13.75
CA LEU A 222 7.75 -16.11 12.66
C LEU A 222 6.72 -16.78 11.76
N ILE A 223 5.56 -16.16 11.60
CA ILE A 223 4.45 -16.64 10.77
C ILE A 223 4.34 -15.75 9.53
N VAL A 224 4.77 -16.27 8.38
CA VAL A 224 4.72 -15.56 7.09
C VAL A 224 3.44 -15.92 6.34
N LYS A 225 2.67 -14.90 5.94
CA LYS A 225 1.38 -15.06 5.25
C LYS A 225 1.41 -14.34 3.90
N ALA A 226 1.22 -15.09 2.81
CA ALA A 226 1.22 -14.56 1.45
C ALA A 226 -0.19 -14.51 0.86
N TYR A 227 -0.58 -13.34 0.36
CA TYR A 227 -1.90 -13.04 -0.17
C TYR A 227 -1.82 -12.41 -1.57
N SER A 228 -2.81 -12.66 -2.42
CA SER A 228 -3.00 -11.99 -3.71
C SER A 228 -3.73 -10.67 -3.48
N ALA A 229 -3.01 -9.55 -3.59
CA ALA A 229 -3.61 -8.22 -3.58
C ALA A 229 -4.67 -8.07 -4.70
N ASN A 230 -4.50 -8.78 -5.82
CA ASN A 230 -5.45 -8.79 -6.92
C ASN A 230 -6.75 -9.55 -6.64
N ASN A 231 -6.78 -10.48 -5.67
CA ASN A 231 -8.01 -11.23 -5.37
C ASN A 231 -9.00 -10.38 -4.55
N PHE A 232 -8.57 -9.26 -3.95
CA PHE A 232 -9.47 -8.29 -3.33
C PHE A 232 -10.37 -7.56 -4.35
N PHE A 233 -10.08 -7.67 -5.66
CA PHE A 233 -11.02 -7.27 -6.72
C PHE A 233 -12.16 -8.29 -6.97
N SER A 234 -12.16 -9.49 -6.37
CA SER A 234 -13.16 -10.54 -6.65
C SER A 234 -13.81 -11.15 -5.39
N GLU A 235 -15.11 -10.88 -5.21
CA GLU A 235 -15.93 -11.47 -4.15
C GLU A 235 -15.91 -13.02 -4.21
N GLY A 236 -15.32 -13.65 -3.20
CA GLY A 236 -15.42 -15.09 -2.95
C GLY A 236 -14.25 -15.95 -3.43
N ASP A 237 -13.19 -15.37 -3.99
CA ASP A 237 -11.93 -16.06 -4.20
C ASP A 237 -11.12 -16.18 -2.90
N SER A 238 -10.21 -17.16 -2.83
CA SER A 238 -9.24 -17.25 -1.75
C SER A 238 -8.13 -16.23 -1.95
N TYR A 239 -7.91 -15.34 -0.98
CA TYR A 239 -6.78 -14.40 -1.01
C TYR A 239 -5.43 -15.11 -0.89
N ASN A 240 -5.37 -16.20 -0.12
CA ASN A 240 -4.13 -16.93 0.18
C ASN A 240 -3.38 -17.46 -1.07
N LEU A 241 -2.07 -17.21 -1.15
CA LEU A 241 -1.21 -17.65 -2.25
C LEU A 241 -0.49 -18.97 -1.96
N THR A 242 -1.19 -20.08 -2.21
CA THR A 242 -0.57 -21.41 -2.30
C THR A 242 0.60 -21.44 -3.31
N GLY A 243 1.71 -22.03 -2.87
CA GLY A 243 2.89 -22.30 -3.67
C GLY A 243 3.92 -21.17 -3.71
N THR A 244 3.76 -20.11 -2.92
CA THR A 244 4.76 -19.04 -2.71
C THR A 244 5.98 -19.60 -1.99
N ASN A 245 7.17 -19.26 -2.48
CA ASN A 245 8.43 -19.57 -1.83
C ASN A 245 8.73 -18.44 -0.83
N VAL A 246 9.16 -18.81 0.37
CA VAL A 246 9.56 -17.87 1.43
C VAL A 246 11.03 -18.09 1.71
N PHE A 247 11.81 -17.02 1.67
CA PHE A 247 13.24 -17.01 2.00
C PHE A 247 13.45 -16.04 3.17
N VAL A 248 14.22 -16.42 4.17
CA VAL A 248 14.55 -15.57 5.32
C VAL A 248 16.07 -15.51 5.49
N TYR A 249 16.57 -14.30 5.71
CA TYR A 249 17.97 -13.97 5.92
C TYR A 249 18.14 -13.30 7.30
N GLU A 250 19.19 -13.64 8.04
CA GLU A 250 19.58 -12.91 9.25
C GLU A 250 20.11 -11.50 8.91
N GLY A 251 19.54 -10.48 9.55
CA GLY A 251 19.77 -9.07 9.26
C GLY A 251 19.31 -8.63 7.87
N THR A 252 19.73 -7.43 7.46
CA THR A 252 19.30 -6.81 6.19
C THR A 252 20.09 -7.27 4.95
N ASN A 253 20.91 -8.33 5.02
CA ASN A 253 21.80 -8.72 3.93
C ASN A 253 21.28 -9.94 3.15
N THR A 254 20.70 -9.70 1.99
CA THR A 254 20.16 -10.75 1.11
C THR A 254 21.18 -11.30 0.10
N GLU A 255 22.46 -10.87 0.16
CA GLU A 255 23.55 -11.49 -0.63
C GLU A 255 24.02 -12.82 -0.04
N GLY A 256 23.30 -13.92 -0.29
CA GLY A 256 23.70 -15.26 0.16
C GLY A 256 22.79 -16.40 -0.27
N GLU A 257 23.06 -17.59 0.29
CA GLU A 257 22.01 -18.59 0.51
C GLU A 257 21.20 -18.14 1.75
N PRO A 258 19.87 -18.23 1.78
CA PRO A 258 19.05 -17.87 2.93
C PRO A 258 19.17 -18.89 4.07
N ASP A 259 19.06 -18.40 5.31
CA ASP A 259 19.10 -19.22 6.53
C ASP A 259 17.89 -20.15 6.64
N TYR A 260 16.72 -19.68 6.19
CA TYR A 260 15.50 -20.49 6.06
C TYR A 260 14.92 -20.40 4.65
N THR A 261 14.52 -21.54 4.10
CA THR A 261 13.73 -21.65 2.86
C THR A 261 12.51 -22.52 3.10
N ALA A 262 11.33 -21.98 2.82
CA ALA A 262 10.06 -22.66 2.98
C ALA A 262 9.15 -22.44 1.76
N ARG A 263 8.01 -23.12 1.73
CA ARG A 263 7.00 -22.94 0.70
C ARG A 263 5.60 -23.04 1.29
N ALA A 264 4.81 -21.99 1.09
CA ALA A 264 3.46 -21.89 1.63
C ALA A 264 2.52 -22.91 0.96
N GLU A 265 1.98 -23.86 1.72
CA GLU A 265 1.01 -24.84 1.19
C GLU A 265 -0.39 -24.24 1.06
N ASP A 266 -0.82 -23.43 2.03
CA ASP A 266 -2.14 -22.81 2.10
C ASP A 266 -2.09 -21.27 2.09
N GLY A 267 -0.95 -20.68 1.72
CA GLY A 267 -0.63 -19.26 1.89
C GLY A 267 0.21 -18.94 3.13
N THR A 268 0.34 -19.87 4.09
CA THR A 268 1.06 -19.68 5.35
C THR A 268 2.37 -20.48 5.41
N VAL A 269 3.35 -19.96 6.16
CA VAL A 269 4.53 -20.66 6.67
C VAL A 269 4.73 -20.25 8.13
N SER A 270 4.85 -21.20 9.07
CA SER A 270 5.43 -20.94 10.39
C SER A 270 6.90 -21.38 10.41
N ILE A 271 7.75 -20.55 11.01
CA ILE A 271 9.15 -20.85 11.31
C ILE A 271 9.31 -20.75 12.83
N HIS A 272 9.43 -21.91 13.48
CA HIS A 272 9.64 -22.02 14.93
C HIS A 272 11.14 -22.06 15.26
N ASP A 273 11.46 -21.98 16.55
CA ASP A 273 12.84 -22.11 17.08
C ASP A 273 13.81 -21.06 16.49
N MET A 274 13.33 -19.82 16.28
CA MET A 274 14.15 -18.69 15.85
C MET A 274 14.81 -17.98 17.04
N GLU A 275 15.98 -17.38 16.82
CA GLU A 275 16.65 -16.52 17.79
C GLU A 275 16.09 -15.09 17.74
N ALA A 276 16.26 -14.32 18.82
CA ALA A 276 15.85 -12.92 18.85
C ALA A 276 16.82 -12.06 18.02
N GLY A 277 16.30 -11.32 17.04
CA GLY A 277 17.12 -10.68 16.02
C GLY A 277 16.32 -9.86 15.00
N GLU A 278 17.03 -9.30 14.03
CA GLU A 278 16.46 -8.64 12.85
C GLU A 278 16.58 -9.60 11.66
N TYR A 279 15.55 -9.69 10.82
CA TYR A 279 15.48 -10.62 9.68
C TYR A 279 14.85 -9.96 8.47
N THR A 280 15.43 -10.15 7.28
CA THR A 280 14.77 -9.81 6.01
C THR A 280 14.10 -11.04 5.40
N VAL A 281 12.81 -10.89 5.09
CA VAL A 281 11.93 -11.94 4.54
C VAL A 281 11.55 -11.57 3.11
N ILE A 282 11.79 -12.49 2.18
CA ILE A 282 11.43 -12.35 0.76
C ILE A 282 10.38 -13.40 0.38
N CYS A 283 9.31 -12.94 -0.28
CA CYS A 283 8.28 -13.80 -0.89
C CYS A 283 8.38 -13.77 -2.42
N GLU A 284 8.57 -14.95 -3.04
CA GLU A 284 8.56 -15.13 -4.49
C GLU A 284 7.43 -16.06 -4.95
N ARG A 285 6.72 -15.68 -6.02
CA ARG A 285 5.66 -16.49 -6.63
C ARG A 285 5.61 -16.27 -8.14
N ASP A 286 5.71 -17.33 -8.93
CA ASP A 286 5.57 -17.27 -10.40
C ASP A 286 4.30 -16.50 -10.79
N GLY A 287 4.44 -15.42 -11.58
CA GLY A 287 3.34 -14.55 -12.00
C GLY A 287 3.01 -13.39 -11.05
N TYR A 288 3.83 -13.14 -10.02
CA TYR A 288 3.68 -12.03 -9.07
C TYR A 288 5.00 -11.27 -8.88
N TYR A 289 4.92 -9.96 -8.64
CA TYR A 289 6.07 -9.16 -8.23
C TYR A 289 6.54 -9.62 -6.84
N MET A 290 7.83 -9.99 -6.75
CA MET A 290 8.51 -10.26 -5.48
C MET A 290 8.26 -9.13 -4.46
N GLN A 291 8.04 -9.50 -3.20
CA GLN A 291 7.97 -8.56 -2.08
C GLN A 291 9.04 -8.92 -1.03
N GLU A 292 9.56 -7.88 -0.38
CA GLU A 292 10.62 -7.93 0.64
C GLU A 292 10.17 -7.06 1.82
N GLN A 293 10.28 -7.58 3.05
CA GLN A 293 10.00 -6.87 4.30
C GLN A 293 11.09 -7.23 5.33
N THR A 294 11.37 -6.35 6.27
CA THR A 294 12.25 -6.63 7.42
C THR A 294 11.41 -6.68 8.68
N VAL A 295 11.66 -7.68 9.52
CA VAL A 295 10.98 -7.93 10.80
C VAL A 295 12.01 -8.04 11.92
N ARG A 296 11.60 -7.73 13.14
CA ARG A 296 12.42 -7.88 14.35
C ARG A 296 11.67 -8.79 15.32
N LEU A 297 12.36 -9.79 15.86
CA LEU A 297 11.83 -10.73 16.86
C LEU A 297 12.52 -10.47 18.20
N GLU A 298 11.76 -10.37 19.29
CA GLU A 298 12.30 -10.40 20.66
C GLU A 298 12.16 -11.81 21.27
N GLU A 299 12.61 -11.97 22.53
CA GLU A 299 12.74 -13.29 23.16
C GLU A 299 11.36 -13.91 23.50
N GLY A 300 11.00 -14.99 22.81
CA GLY A 300 9.73 -15.70 23.01
C GLY A 300 8.53 -15.14 22.24
N ASP A 301 8.76 -14.24 21.27
CA ASP A 301 7.70 -13.63 20.46
C ASP A 301 7.04 -14.58 19.46
N THR A 302 5.92 -14.13 18.87
CA THR A 302 5.27 -14.77 17.73
C THR A 302 4.79 -13.69 16.77
N GLU A 303 5.57 -13.42 15.73
CA GLU A 303 5.33 -12.31 14.80
C GLU A 303 4.62 -12.74 13.52
N ASP A 304 3.72 -11.88 13.02
CA ASP A 304 2.62 -12.25 12.13
C ASP A 304 2.72 -11.49 10.77
N LEU A 305 3.80 -11.76 10.03
CA LEU A 305 4.25 -10.97 8.88
C LEU A 305 3.43 -11.24 7.59
N SER A 306 2.76 -10.21 7.07
CA SER A 306 1.80 -10.33 5.97
C SER A 306 2.24 -9.65 4.66
N PHE A 307 2.24 -10.43 3.57
CA PHE A 307 2.68 -10.04 2.23
C PHE A 307 1.52 -10.02 1.24
N TYR A 308 1.08 -8.82 0.87
CA TYR A 308 0.10 -8.62 -0.19
C TYR A 308 0.82 -8.48 -1.53
N MET A 309 0.87 -9.57 -2.30
CA MET A 309 1.62 -9.67 -3.56
C MET A 309 0.75 -9.25 -4.74
N LEU A 310 1.32 -8.44 -5.63
CA LEU A 310 0.70 -7.99 -6.89
C LEU A 310 1.03 -8.95 -8.03
N ALA A 311 0.04 -9.30 -8.85
CA ALA A 311 0.22 -10.12 -10.05
C ALA A 311 0.93 -9.33 -11.17
N GLU A 312 1.87 -9.96 -11.87
CA GLU A 312 2.67 -9.36 -12.95
C GLU A 312 1.81 -8.81 -14.10
N LEU A 313 2.11 -7.58 -14.53
CA LEU A 313 1.35 -6.90 -15.58
C LEU A 313 1.73 -7.41 -16.98
N ALA A 314 0.78 -8.05 -17.65
CA ALA A 314 0.95 -8.61 -18.99
C ALA A 314 0.86 -7.59 -20.15
N ASP A 315 0.35 -6.39 -19.90
CA ASP A 315 0.33 -5.28 -20.87
C ASP A 315 1.38 -4.23 -20.48
N GLU A 316 2.26 -3.87 -21.43
CA GLU A 316 3.33 -2.87 -21.25
C GLU A 316 2.79 -1.45 -20.97
N LYS A 317 1.51 -1.21 -21.23
CA LYS A 317 0.82 0.05 -20.93
C LYS A 317 0.11 0.06 -19.59
N ALA A 318 -0.09 -1.11 -18.97
CA ALA A 318 -0.79 -1.19 -17.70
C ALA A 318 0.12 -0.75 -16.55
N ALA A 319 -0.51 -0.26 -15.49
CA ALA A 319 0.15 0.07 -14.25
C ALA A 319 -0.76 -0.18 -13.04
N TYR A 320 -0.16 -0.48 -11.89
CA TYR A 320 -0.77 -0.26 -10.59
C TYR A 320 -0.27 1.06 -10.01
N VAL A 321 -1.15 1.78 -9.32
CA VAL A 321 -0.76 2.63 -8.20
C VAL A 321 -1.04 1.83 -6.94
N TYR A 322 -0.05 1.70 -6.06
CA TYR A 322 -0.09 0.86 -4.88
C TYR A 322 0.34 1.66 -3.66
N LEU A 323 -0.53 1.77 -2.67
CA LEU A 323 -0.32 2.47 -1.42
C LEU A 323 -0.19 1.44 -0.30
N THR A 324 0.73 1.65 0.64
CA THR A 324 0.93 0.79 1.83
C THR A 324 1.25 1.64 3.05
N TRP A 325 0.70 1.30 4.21
CA TRP A 325 0.95 1.95 5.50
C TRP A 325 0.86 0.94 6.65
N GLU A 326 1.42 1.27 7.81
CA GLU A 326 1.32 0.47 9.03
C GLU A 326 0.21 1.00 9.96
N GLY A 327 -0.02 0.35 11.11
CA GLY A 327 -1.05 0.78 12.06
C GLY A 327 -2.47 0.41 11.63
N ASN A 328 -3.45 1.24 12.01
CA ASN A 328 -4.89 0.95 11.86
C ASN A 328 -5.71 2.13 11.31
N GLN A 329 -5.09 2.92 10.42
CA GLN A 329 -5.76 4.00 9.71
C GLN A 329 -6.53 3.44 8.51
N ASP A 330 -7.68 4.02 8.20
CA ASP A 330 -8.61 3.62 7.13
C ASP A 330 -8.45 4.66 6.01
N LEU A 331 -7.67 4.37 4.96
CA LEU A 331 -7.17 5.39 4.01
C LEU A 331 -7.55 5.06 2.56
N ASP A 332 -8.39 5.88 1.90
CA ASP A 332 -8.74 5.67 0.49
C ASP A 332 -7.66 6.20 -0.49
N LEU A 333 -7.41 5.46 -1.56
CA LEU A 333 -6.60 5.88 -2.71
C LEU A 333 -7.48 6.35 -3.88
N CYS A 334 -7.55 7.66 -4.09
CA CYS A 334 -8.46 8.28 -5.07
C CYS A 334 -7.74 8.79 -6.33
N LEU A 335 -8.41 8.79 -7.49
CA LEU A 335 -7.84 9.27 -8.76
C LEU A 335 -8.80 10.15 -9.57
N PHE A 336 -8.38 11.35 -9.93
CA PHE A 336 -9.15 12.25 -10.81
C PHE A 336 -8.78 12.03 -12.29
N ASN A 337 -9.71 11.47 -13.07
CA ASN A 337 -9.51 11.33 -14.51
C ASN A 337 -9.91 12.61 -15.26
N SER A 338 -8.91 13.34 -15.77
CA SER A 338 -9.15 14.60 -16.49
C SER A 338 -9.80 14.45 -17.88
N LYS A 339 -9.92 13.25 -18.45
CA LYS A 339 -10.68 12.96 -19.68
C LYS A 339 -12.18 13.14 -19.44
N TRP A 340 -12.68 12.51 -18.38
CA TRP A 340 -14.11 12.50 -18.04
C TRP A 340 -14.54 13.53 -17.00
N LYS A 341 -13.57 14.12 -16.27
CA LYS A 341 -13.79 15.02 -15.12
C LYS A 341 -14.52 14.33 -13.95
N GLN A 342 -14.17 13.06 -13.72
CA GLN A 342 -14.69 12.22 -12.64
C GLN A 342 -13.56 11.83 -11.69
N TYR A 343 -13.93 11.55 -10.44
CA TYR A 343 -13.05 10.89 -9.47
C TYR A 343 -13.39 9.40 -9.45
N VAL A 344 -12.35 8.57 -9.43
CA VAL A 344 -12.41 7.15 -9.06
C VAL A 344 -12.12 7.09 -7.57
N THR A 345 -13.04 6.50 -6.81
CA THR A 345 -13.03 6.36 -5.33
C THR A 345 -13.80 5.10 -4.95
N ILE A 346 -13.80 4.67 -3.68
CA ILE A 346 -14.71 3.64 -3.16
C ILE A 346 -16.20 3.88 -3.54
N ALA A 347 -16.64 5.14 -3.65
CA ALA A 347 -18.03 5.50 -4.01
C ALA A 347 -18.32 5.37 -5.51
N SER A 348 -17.28 5.46 -6.34
CA SER A 348 -17.33 5.35 -7.80
C SER A 348 -16.07 4.62 -8.27
N PRO A 349 -15.96 3.29 -8.06
CA PRO A 349 -14.71 2.53 -8.24
C PRO A 349 -14.29 2.35 -9.71
N LYS A 350 -14.98 3.04 -10.63
CA LYS A 350 -14.78 3.07 -12.07
C LYS A 350 -15.13 4.45 -12.61
N ASP A 351 -14.55 4.81 -13.75
CA ASP A 351 -14.92 6.01 -14.50
C ASP A 351 -15.96 5.71 -15.60
N GLY A 352 -16.35 6.74 -16.36
CA GLY A 352 -17.33 6.66 -17.46
C GLY A 352 -16.94 5.78 -18.66
N ALA A 353 -15.88 4.98 -18.58
CA ALA A 353 -15.48 4.01 -19.58
C ALA A 353 -15.23 2.59 -19.02
N ASP A 354 -15.53 2.34 -17.74
CA ASP A 354 -15.07 1.15 -17.01
C ASP A 354 -13.53 0.98 -17.07
N GLU A 355 -12.76 2.07 -17.29
CA GLU A 355 -11.31 2.04 -17.56
C GLU A 355 -10.45 1.89 -16.28
N PHE A 356 -11.03 1.61 -15.11
CA PHE A 356 -10.31 1.51 -13.82
C PHE A 356 -10.90 0.43 -12.93
N LEU A 357 -10.05 -0.15 -12.08
CA LEU A 357 -10.46 -0.95 -10.92
C LEU A 357 -9.79 -0.34 -9.68
N TYR A 358 -10.62 0.11 -8.74
CA TYR A 358 -10.21 0.45 -7.37
C TYR A 358 -10.43 -0.77 -6.47
N GLY A 359 -9.45 -1.08 -5.63
CA GLY A 359 -9.39 -2.31 -4.83
C GLY A 359 -9.31 -1.98 -3.35
N ASP A 360 -10.49 -1.66 -2.80
CA ASP A 360 -10.74 -1.21 -1.43
C ASP A 360 -10.29 -2.23 -0.37
N ASN A 361 -9.49 -1.83 0.62
CA ASN A 361 -9.16 -2.66 1.79
C ASN A 361 -9.24 -1.82 3.07
N ASP A 362 -9.81 -2.38 4.13
CA ASP A 362 -9.99 -1.67 5.38
C ASP A 362 -8.68 -1.57 6.21
N ALA A 363 -8.76 -0.74 7.26
CA ALA A 363 -7.73 -0.52 8.27
C ALA A 363 -7.08 -1.77 8.92
N ALA A 364 -7.56 -3.00 8.68
CA ALA A 364 -6.90 -4.22 9.15
C ALA A 364 -5.87 -4.79 8.15
N ILE A 365 -5.74 -4.21 6.95
CA ILE A 365 -5.00 -4.79 5.82
C ILE A 365 -3.84 -3.88 5.32
N GLY A 366 -3.92 -2.57 5.55
CA GLY A 366 -2.77 -1.66 5.40
C GLY A 366 -2.27 -1.41 3.97
N PHE A 367 -3.10 -1.68 2.95
CA PHE A 367 -2.77 -1.33 1.57
C PHE A 367 -3.99 -0.87 0.77
N GLU A 368 -3.72 -0.12 -0.31
CA GLU A 368 -4.72 0.34 -1.27
C GLU A 368 -4.21 0.21 -2.71
N MET A 369 -5.13 0.05 -3.67
CA MET A 369 -4.74 -0.20 -5.06
C MET A 369 -5.68 0.40 -6.12
N LEU A 370 -5.06 1.03 -7.13
CA LEU A 370 -5.70 1.39 -8.40
C LEU A 370 -5.02 0.69 -9.57
N TYR A 371 -5.80 0.00 -10.41
CA TYR A 371 -5.37 -0.48 -11.72
C TYR A 371 -5.63 0.56 -12.82
N ILE A 372 -4.61 0.81 -13.65
CA ILE A 372 -4.63 1.75 -14.78
C ILE A 372 -4.27 1.00 -16.08
N PRO A 373 -5.21 0.75 -17.01
CA PRO A 373 -4.96 -0.06 -18.22
C PRO A 373 -4.04 0.58 -19.27
N ASP A 374 -3.98 1.92 -19.33
CA ASP A 374 -3.10 2.64 -20.26
C ASP A 374 -2.50 3.88 -19.58
N ILE A 375 -1.39 3.70 -18.87
CA ILE A 375 -0.60 4.78 -18.27
C ILE A 375 -0.10 5.78 -19.32
N THR A 376 0.17 5.30 -20.55
CA THR A 376 0.76 6.07 -21.66
C THR A 376 -0.20 7.09 -22.29
N ALA A 377 -1.50 7.03 -21.97
CA ALA A 377 -2.48 7.96 -22.48
C ALA A 377 -2.15 9.43 -22.11
N SER A 378 -2.30 10.35 -23.07
CA SER A 378 -2.14 11.80 -22.88
C SER A 378 -3.33 12.43 -22.15
N VAL A 379 -3.63 11.89 -20.97
CA VAL A 379 -4.72 12.25 -20.07
C VAL A 379 -4.09 12.46 -18.71
N SER A 380 -4.29 13.65 -18.11
CA SER A 380 -3.84 13.89 -16.74
C SER A 380 -4.69 13.06 -15.78
N ARG A 381 -4.04 12.30 -14.89
CA ARG A 381 -4.67 11.52 -13.83
C ARG A 381 -4.01 11.90 -12.51
N THR A 382 -4.65 12.75 -11.72
CA THR A 382 -4.10 13.15 -10.41
C THR A 382 -4.46 12.09 -9.38
N VAL A 383 -3.47 11.61 -8.63
CA VAL A 383 -3.66 10.68 -7.52
C VAL A 383 -3.76 11.48 -6.22
N TYR A 384 -4.60 10.98 -5.31
CA TYR A 384 -4.84 11.51 -3.98
C TYR A 384 -4.84 10.36 -2.98
N VAL A 385 -4.30 10.60 -1.79
CA VAL A 385 -4.54 9.78 -0.60
C VAL A 385 -5.38 10.61 0.36
N VAL A 386 -6.38 10.02 1.01
CA VAL A 386 -7.19 10.70 2.02
C VAL A 386 -7.26 9.91 3.31
N ASP A 387 -7.44 10.64 4.40
CA ASP A 387 -7.99 10.12 5.65
C ASP A 387 -9.47 10.56 5.73
N PRO A 388 -10.44 9.68 5.38
CA PRO A 388 -11.86 9.97 5.46
C PRO A 388 -12.32 10.36 6.87
N LYS A 389 -11.64 9.85 7.90
CA LYS A 389 -11.97 10.13 9.30
C LYS A 389 -11.52 11.52 9.70
N ALA A 390 -10.29 11.94 9.38
CA ALA A 390 -9.84 13.31 9.61
C ALA A 390 -10.67 14.32 8.82
N ILE A 391 -11.04 14.01 7.56
CA ILE A 391 -11.96 14.83 6.75
C ILE A 391 -13.34 14.95 7.44
N ARG A 392 -13.90 13.85 7.93
CA ARG A 392 -15.21 13.80 8.62
C ARG A 392 -15.20 14.57 9.94
N GLU A 393 -14.17 14.36 10.75
CA GLU A 393 -14.04 14.94 12.09
C GLU A 393 -13.56 16.41 12.06
N GLY A 394 -13.00 16.86 10.92
CA GLY A 394 -12.51 18.22 10.74
C GLY A 394 -11.18 18.49 11.45
N VAL A 395 -10.32 17.47 11.49
CA VAL A 395 -9.04 17.46 12.22
C VAL A 395 -7.86 17.25 11.26
N GLU A 396 -6.65 17.42 11.78
CA GLU A 396 -5.43 16.96 11.14
C GLU A 396 -5.36 15.41 11.15
N SER A 397 -4.76 14.82 10.12
CA SER A 397 -4.49 13.37 10.05
C SER A 397 -3.14 13.03 10.67
N GLY A 398 -2.88 11.74 10.87
CA GLY A 398 -1.56 11.20 11.16
C GLY A 398 -1.12 10.16 10.13
N MET A 399 -1.74 10.14 8.93
CA MET A 399 -1.54 9.08 7.94
C MET A 399 -0.08 8.98 7.47
N GLU A 400 0.65 10.10 7.43
CA GLU A 400 2.06 10.12 7.03
C GLU A 400 2.99 9.43 8.06
N ASN A 401 2.61 9.38 9.34
CA ASN A 401 3.43 8.85 10.44
C ASN A 401 3.76 7.36 10.29
N ASP A 402 2.77 6.57 9.87
CA ASP A 402 2.84 5.09 9.86
C ASP A 402 3.48 4.59 8.54
N GLY A 403 4.58 5.22 8.12
CA GLY A 403 5.40 4.79 6.98
C GLY A 403 4.74 4.89 5.60
N LEU A 404 3.72 5.74 5.43
CA LEU A 404 2.86 5.77 4.24
C LEU A 404 3.64 5.89 2.94
N ARG A 405 3.61 4.82 2.14
CA ARG A 405 4.43 4.64 0.95
C ARG A 405 3.58 4.40 -0.28
N ILE A 406 3.80 5.17 -1.34
CA ILE A 406 3.11 5.05 -2.62
C ILE A 406 4.07 4.70 -3.76
N ARG A 407 3.70 3.67 -4.50
CA ARG A 407 4.45 3.12 -5.64
C ARG A 407 3.63 3.16 -6.92
N VAL A 408 4.29 3.36 -8.06
CA VAL A 408 3.71 3.11 -9.39
C VAL A 408 4.50 2.00 -10.06
N ILE A 409 3.80 0.94 -10.47
CA ILE A 409 4.39 -0.33 -10.89
C ILE A 409 3.85 -0.69 -12.28
N THR A 410 4.73 -1.03 -13.21
CA THR A 410 4.42 -1.42 -14.59
C THR A 410 4.97 -2.81 -14.90
N SER A 411 4.74 -3.35 -16.10
CA SER A 411 5.40 -4.60 -16.53
C SER A 411 6.93 -4.55 -16.48
N SER A 412 7.54 -3.35 -16.51
CA SER A 412 8.99 -3.17 -16.38
C SER A 412 9.49 -3.03 -14.93
N GLY A 413 8.58 -3.10 -13.94
CA GLY A 413 8.86 -2.93 -12.51
C GLY A 413 8.38 -1.58 -11.98
N VAL A 414 8.92 -1.19 -10.82
CA VAL A 414 8.60 0.07 -10.13
C VAL A 414 9.19 1.26 -10.91
N ILE A 415 8.33 2.21 -11.28
CA ILE A 415 8.73 3.46 -11.98
C ILE A 415 8.60 4.72 -11.10
N TYR A 416 7.98 4.58 -9.93
CA TYR A 416 7.89 5.60 -8.89
C TYR A 416 7.78 4.92 -7.53
N ASP A 417 8.48 5.45 -6.54
CA ASP A 417 8.49 4.95 -5.16
C ASP A 417 8.74 6.16 -4.25
N GLU A 418 7.86 6.40 -3.28
CA GLU A 418 7.93 7.52 -2.36
C GLU A 418 7.31 7.13 -1.01
N ILE A 419 8.01 7.46 0.07
CA ILE A 419 7.45 7.51 1.43
C ILE A 419 7.04 8.96 1.69
N ALA A 420 5.91 9.17 2.35
CA ALA A 420 5.41 10.50 2.71
C ALA A 420 6.34 11.22 3.70
N ASP A 421 6.09 12.51 3.88
CA ASP A 421 6.80 13.39 4.79
C ASP A 421 6.15 13.29 6.18
N ASP A 422 6.81 12.61 7.12
CA ASP A 422 6.32 12.27 8.47
C ASP A 422 6.19 13.50 9.41
N GLU A 423 6.74 14.65 9.01
CA GLU A 423 6.42 15.94 9.63
C GLU A 423 5.11 16.56 9.07
N LYS A 424 4.23 15.80 8.40
CA LYS A 424 2.94 16.28 7.85
C LYS A 424 1.76 15.54 8.49
N THR A 425 0.63 16.23 8.53
CA THR A 425 -0.56 15.84 9.30
C THR A 425 -1.83 16.05 8.47
N SER A 426 -1.78 15.70 7.18
CA SER A 426 -2.68 16.24 6.18
C SER A 426 -3.87 15.32 5.90
N PRO A 427 -5.14 15.74 6.06
CA PRO A 427 -6.29 14.89 5.75
C PRO A 427 -6.45 14.54 4.25
N LEU A 428 -5.65 15.17 3.37
CA LEU A 428 -5.56 14.89 1.94
C LEU A 428 -4.12 15.13 1.44
N PHE A 429 -3.50 14.13 0.82
CA PHE A 429 -2.18 14.20 0.21
C PHE A 429 -2.29 14.03 -1.31
N ILE A 430 -1.51 14.81 -2.05
CA ILE A 430 -1.43 14.80 -3.52
C ILE A 430 -0.02 14.36 -3.93
N PRO A 431 0.26 13.05 -4.01
CA PRO A 431 1.59 12.57 -4.35
C PRO A 431 2.02 13.01 -5.76
N PHE A 432 1.22 12.74 -6.79
CA PHE A 432 1.57 13.08 -8.17
C PHE A 432 0.34 13.16 -9.09
N TYR A 433 0.57 13.60 -10.32
CA TYR A 433 -0.28 13.23 -11.45
C TYR A 433 0.49 12.42 -12.49
N ILE A 434 -0.24 11.59 -13.23
CA ILE A 434 0.27 10.84 -14.38
C ILE A 434 -0.16 11.57 -15.65
N TYR A 435 0.73 11.70 -16.63
CA TYR A 435 0.38 12.18 -17.97
C TYR A 435 1.32 11.59 -19.04
N GLY A 436 0.77 10.89 -20.04
CA GLY A 436 1.57 10.41 -21.17
C GLY A 436 2.57 9.30 -20.82
N GLY A 437 2.35 8.57 -19.72
CA GLY A 437 3.28 7.60 -19.15
C GLY A 437 4.29 8.19 -18.15
N GLU A 438 4.38 9.52 -18.03
CA GLU A 438 5.27 10.17 -17.07
C GLU A 438 4.57 10.46 -15.75
N ILE A 439 5.28 10.26 -14.64
CA ILE A 439 4.86 10.65 -13.29
C ILE A 439 5.36 12.07 -13.00
N ARG A 440 4.49 12.92 -12.46
CA ARG A 440 4.69 14.37 -12.33
C ARG A 440 4.32 14.85 -10.93
N THR A 441 5.34 15.27 -10.17
CA THR A 441 5.21 15.78 -8.79
C THR A 441 5.04 17.30 -8.71
N ASP A 442 5.06 18.01 -9.85
CA ASP A 442 4.85 19.46 -9.97
C ASP A 442 3.36 19.88 -9.84
N VAL A 443 2.63 19.25 -8.90
CA VAL A 443 1.22 19.55 -8.58
C VAL A 443 1.03 20.89 -7.83
N GLY A 444 2.10 21.44 -7.26
CA GLY A 444 2.07 22.61 -6.38
C GLY A 444 2.23 22.19 -4.92
N ASP A 445 1.42 22.77 -4.03
CA ASP A 445 1.33 22.32 -2.64
C ASP A 445 0.74 20.89 -2.62
N ARG A 446 1.35 19.97 -1.84
CA ARG A 446 1.00 18.54 -1.85
C ARG A 446 0.14 18.10 -0.66
N TYR A 447 0.20 18.83 0.45
CA TYR A 447 -0.46 18.51 1.72
C TYR A 447 -1.59 19.52 1.96
N MET A 448 -2.84 19.08 1.80
CA MET A 448 -4.04 19.91 1.77
C MET A 448 -4.80 19.91 3.12
N TYR A 449 -4.71 21.02 3.84
CA TYR A 449 -5.44 21.24 5.10
C TYR A 449 -6.83 21.89 4.90
N ASP A 450 -7.12 22.50 3.74
CA ASP A 450 -8.41 23.13 3.43
C ASP A 450 -9.19 22.37 2.34
N MET A 451 -10.23 21.64 2.77
CA MET A 451 -11.10 20.88 1.86
C MET A 451 -12.06 21.76 1.02
N SER A 452 -12.08 23.09 1.20
CA SER A 452 -13.05 23.97 0.51
C SER A 452 -13.00 23.90 -1.02
N ASN A 453 -11.83 23.60 -1.59
CA ASN A 453 -11.63 23.44 -3.04
C ASN A 453 -11.85 22.00 -3.53
N TYR A 454 -11.90 21.02 -2.62
CA TYR A 454 -11.93 19.57 -2.89
C TYR A 454 -13.34 19.00 -2.69
N GLY A 455 -14.38 19.69 -3.18
CA GLY A 455 -15.79 19.41 -2.88
C GLY A 455 -16.35 18.01 -3.20
N TRP A 456 -15.54 17.08 -3.74
CA TRP A 456 -15.83 15.65 -3.86
C TRP A 456 -15.62 14.90 -2.52
N THR A 457 -14.68 15.34 -1.66
CA THR A 457 -14.45 14.75 -0.33
C THR A 457 -15.64 14.89 0.61
N LYS A 458 -16.63 15.71 0.23
CA LYS A 458 -17.94 15.83 0.88
C LYS A 458 -18.77 14.56 0.86
N GLU A 459 -18.31 13.49 0.21
CA GLU A 459 -18.91 12.15 0.37
C GLU A 459 -18.43 11.46 1.66
N TYR A 460 -17.21 11.77 2.14
CA TYR A 460 -16.69 11.32 3.44
C TYR A 460 -17.28 12.11 4.62
N GLU A 461 -17.63 13.39 4.44
CA GLU A 461 -18.43 14.19 5.40
C GLU A 461 -19.77 13.53 5.82
N LYS A 462 -20.22 12.47 5.12
CA LYS A 462 -21.56 11.87 5.27
C LYS A 462 -21.57 10.36 5.55
N ARG A 463 -20.40 9.70 5.49
CA ARG A 463 -20.21 8.27 5.74
C ARG A 463 -19.91 8.06 7.21
#